data_AF-A0A8T5HWL8-F1
#
_entry.id   AF-A0A8T5HWL8-F1
#
_cell.length_a   1.000
_cell.length_b   1.000
_cell.length_c   1.000
_cell.angle_alpha   90.00
_cell.angle_beta   90.00
_cell.angle_gamma   90.00
#
_symmetry.space_group_name_H-M   'P 1'
#
loop_
_entity.id
_entity.type
_entity.pdbx_description
1 polymer ?
#
loop_
_entity_poly.entity_id
_entity_poly.type
_entity_poly.pdbx_seq_one_letter_code
_entity_poly.pdbx_strand_id
1 'polypeptide(L)'
;MNPMEIIAVVIAILTLLKIIMFLFNPKWLMTLVESMHKYIVLQAVFVSIFILVLGAYLVLFLGVVNLIVASLFGMMTFALVLVMSPKLYLKFGKDIIKNRKALIPVFLIWGVLSVWTLWTLFG
;
A
#
# COMPACT_ATOMS: atom_id res chain seq x y z
N MET A 1 6.41 12.31 -18.97
CA MET A 1 6.11 11.30 -17.94
C MET A 1 5.98 9.93 -18.57
N ASN A 2 6.76 8.97 -18.12
CA ASN A 2 6.66 7.55 -18.51
C ASN A 2 5.48 6.88 -17.74
N PRO A 3 4.77 5.87 -18.31
CA PRO A 3 3.81 5.04 -17.58
C PRO A 3 4.18 4.67 -16.13
N MET A 4 5.45 4.36 -15.85
CA MET A 4 5.92 4.06 -14.49
C MET A 4 5.86 5.26 -13.54
N GLU A 5 6.15 6.46 -14.04
CA GLU A 5 6.09 7.69 -13.27
C GLU A 5 4.64 8.03 -12.93
N ILE A 6 3.70 7.77 -13.85
CA ILE A 6 2.26 7.96 -13.60
C ILE A 6 1.80 7.04 -12.46
N ILE A 7 2.20 5.77 -12.47
CA ILE A 7 1.89 4.82 -11.39
C ILE A 7 2.51 5.28 -10.07
N ALA A 8 3.77 5.73 -10.09
CA ALA A 8 4.47 6.23 -8.91
C ALA A 8 3.75 7.46 -8.30
N VAL A 9 3.29 8.40 -9.13
CA VAL A 9 2.49 9.56 -8.67
C VAL A 9 1.19 9.11 -8.02
N VAL A 10 0.44 8.22 -8.66
CA VAL A 10 -0.84 7.73 -8.11
C VAL A 10 -0.61 7.04 -6.76
N ILE A 11 0.40 6.17 -6.66
CA ILE A 11 0.74 5.48 -5.40
C ILE A 11 1.18 6.48 -4.33
N ALA A 12 2.01 7.47 -4.66
CA ALA A 12 2.47 8.47 -3.71
C ALA A 12 1.29 9.30 -3.16
N ILE A 13 0.39 9.76 -4.03
CA ILE A 13 -0.82 10.51 -3.63
C ILE A 13 -1.72 9.65 -2.73
N LEU A 14 -1.99 8.40 -3.12
CA LEU A 14 -2.82 7.48 -2.32
C LEU A 14 -2.19 7.18 -0.96
N THR A 15 -0.87 7.07 -0.91
CA THR A 15 -0.12 6.82 0.34
C THR A 15 -0.23 8.03 1.27
N LEU A 16 -0.07 9.24 0.76
CA LEU A 16 -0.26 10.48 1.53
C LEU A 16 -1.69 10.63 2.03
N LEU A 17 -2.70 10.38 1.17
CA LEU A 17 -4.10 10.38 1.57
C LEU A 17 -4.36 9.40 2.72
N LYS A 18 -3.84 8.16 2.62
CA LYS A 18 -3.96 7.17 3.70
C LYS A 18 -3.29 7.63 4.99
N ILE A 19 -2.11 8.24 4.92
CA ILE A 19 -1.39 8.77 6.09
C ILE A 19 -2.21 9.89 6.74
N ILE A 20 -2.73 10.83 5.95
CA ILE A 20 -3.58 11.92 6.44
C ILE A 20 -4.82 11.34 7.11
N MET A 21 -5.54 10.42 6.45
CA MET A 21 -6.70 9.75 7.05
C MET A 21 -6.34 9.02 8.35
N PHE A 22 -5.18 8.36 8.41
CA PHE A 22 -4.72 7.66 9.60
C PHE A 22 -4.42 8.60 10.78
N LEU A 23 -3.78 9.73 10.52
CA LEU A 23 -3.39 10.71 11.54
C LEU A 23 -4.59 11.51 12.06
N PHE A 24 -5.51 11.92 11.19
CA PHE A 24 -6.66 12.75 11.57
C PHE A 24 -7.81 11.93 12.15
N ASN A 25 -8.19 10.82 11.51
CA ASN A 25 -9.28 9.98 12.00
C ASN A 25 -9.14 8.52 11.56
N PRO A 26 -8.51 7.66 12.39
CA PRO A 26 -8.31 6.25 12.03
C PRO A 26 -9.62 5.47 11.88
N LYS A 27 -10.75 5.97 12.40
CA LYS A 27 -12.07 5.34 12.18
C LYS A 27 -12.49 5.38 10.71
N TRP A 28 -12.07 6.39 9.94
CA TRP A 28 -12.40 6.49 8.52
C TRP A 28 -11.73 5.37 7.72
N LEU A 29 -10.51 4.98 8.07
CA LEU A 29 -9.86 3.82 7.48
C LEU A 29 -10.61 2.53 7.80
N MET A 30 -11.18 2.41 9.01
CA MET A 30 -11.98 1.24 9.39
C MET A 30 -13.28 1.16 8.60
N THR A 31 -13.97 2.29 8.41
CA THR A 31 -15.17 2.37 7.59
C THR A 31 -14.89 2.02 6.12
N LEU A 32 -13.73 2.45 5.58
CA LEU A 32 -13.28 2.02 4.26
C LEU A 32 -13.02 0.51 4.21
N VAL A 33 -12.31 -0.04 5.19
CA VAL A 33 -12.01 -1.48 5.29
C VAL A 33 -13.30 -2.31 5.35
N GLU A 34 -14.29 -1.89 6.13
CA GLU A 34 -15.60 -2.54 6.25
C GLU A 34 -16.44 -2.42 4.97
N SER A 35 -16.45 -1.25 4.32
CA SER A 35 -17.13 -1.05 3.03
C SER A 35 -16.51 -1.90 1.92
N MET A 36 -15.17 -1.94 1.87
CA MET A 36 -14.42 -2.70 0.89
C MET A 36 -14.53 -4.21 1.13
N HIS A 37 -14.81 -4.68 2.35
CA HIS A 37 -14.99 -6.10 2.64
C HIS A 37 -16.04 -6.77 1.75
N LYS A 38 -17.07 -6.04 1.30
CA LYS A 38 -18.08 -6.55 0.35
C LYS A 38 -17.50 -6.90 -1.03
N TYR A 39 -16.40 -6.26 -1.41
CA TYR A 39 -15.74 -6.41 -2.71
C TYR A 39 -14.40 -7.15 -2.58
N ILE A 40 -14.29 -8.08 -1.63
CA ILE A 40 -13.02 -8.75 -1.30
C ILE A 40 -12.48 -9.58 -2.47
N VAL A 41 -13.36 -10.20 -3.26
CA VAL A 41 -12.99 -10.96 -4.46
C VAL A 41 -12.38 -10.04 -5.52
N LEU A 42 -12.99 -8.88 -5.76
CA LEU A 42 -12.47 -7.89 -6.71
C LEU A 42 -11.10 -7.35 -6.27
N GLN A 43 -10.91 -7.12 -4.96
CA GLN A 43 -9.61 -6.74 -4.41
C GLN A 43 -8.57 -7.84 -4.58
N ALA A 44 -8.92 -9.11 -4.35
CA ALA A 44 -7.99 -10.22 -4.52
C ALA A 44 -7.49 -10.31 -5.96
N VAL A 45 -8.39 -10.14 -6.93
CA VAL A 45 -8.05 -10.11 -8.37
C VAL A 45 -7.10 -8.95 -8.65
N PHE A 46 -7.43 -7.75 -8.20
CA PHE A 46 -6.60 -6.56 -8.44
C PHE A 46 -5.20 -6.67 -7.82
N VAL A 47 -5.11 -7.14 -6.57
CA VAL A 47 -3.84 -7.36 -5.87
C VAL A 47 -3.02 -8.45 -6.58
N SER A 48 -3.67 -9.52 -7.05
CA SER A 48 -2.98 -10.59 -7.80
C SER A 48 -2.37 -10.09 -9.11
N ILE A 49 -3.09 -9.25 -9.86
CA ILE A 49 -2.56 -8.61 -11.07
C ILE A 49 -1.33 -7.76 -10.74
N PHE A 50 -1.39 -6.95 -9.68
CA PHE A 50 -0.26 -6.14 -9.24
C PHE A 50 0.97 -6.98 -8.84
N ILE A 51 0.77 -8.09 -8.13
CA ILE A 51 1.83 -9.03 -7.77
C ILE A 51 2.50 -9.60 -9.04
N LEU A 52 1.71 -10.01 -10.04
CA LEU A 52 2.25 -10.55 -11.29
C LEU A 52 3.10 -9.53 -12.05
N VAL A 53 2.63 -8.28 -12.15
CA VAL A 53 3.36 -7.20 -12.83
C VAL A 53 4.66 -6.89 -12.09
N LEU A 54 4.62 -6.73 -10.76
CA LEU A 54 5.81 -6.46 -9.95
C LEU A 54 6.80 -7.62 -9.96
N GLY A 55 6.30 -8.87 -9.92
CA GLY A 55 7.11 -10.08 -9.98
C GLY A 55 7.83 -10.22 -11.32
N ALA A 56 7.13 -9.98 -12.44
CA ALA A 56 7.75 -9.98 -13.77
C ALA A 56 8.85 -8.90 -13.89
N TYR A 57 8.61 -7.72 -13.34
CA TYR A 57 9.60 -6.64 -13.34
C TYR A 57 10.86 -7.00 -12.54
N LEU A 58 10.71 -7.63 -11.36
CA LEU A 58 11.84 -8.08 -10.53
C LEU A 58 12.73 -9.10 -11.23
N VAL A 59 12.13 -9.99 -12.04
CA VAL A 59 12.87 -11.02 -12.79
C VAL A 59 13.65 -10.41 -13.96
N LEU A 60 13.09 -9.39 -14.63
CA LEU A 60 13.67 -8.79 -15.82
C LEU A 60 14.77 -7.74 -15.51
N PHE A 61 14.70 -7.06 -14.37
CA PHE A 61 15.63 -6.01 -13.99
C PHE A 61 16.26 -6.33 -12.63
N LEU A 62 17.34 -7.11 -12.63
CA LEU A 62 18.12 -7.42 -11.42
C LEU A 62 19.09 -6.29 -11.07
N GLY A 63 18.66 -5.31 -10.27
CA GLY A 63 19.50 -4.15 -9.86
C GLY A 63 19.16 -3.60 -8.46
N VAL A 64 19.91 -2.60 -7.99
CA VAL A 64 19.79 -2.01 -6.62
C VAL A 64 18.40 -1.42 -6.33
N VAL A 65 17.64 -1.05 -7.38
CA VAL A 65 16.23 -0.62 -7.30
C VAL A 65 15.30 -1.73 -6.77
N ASN A 66 15.77 -2.98 -6.73
CA ASN A 66 15.00 -4.15 -6.34
C ASN A 66 14.63 -4.21 -4.88
N LEU A 67 15.29 -3.48 -3.99
CA LEU A 67 14.97 -3.53 -2.57
C LEU A 67 13.58 -2.91 -2.30
N ILE A 68 13.27 -1.79 -2.97
CA ILE A 68 11.96 -1.14 -2.89
C ILE A 68 10.90 -1.99 -3.60
N VAL A 69 11.20 -2.48 -4.80
CA VAL A 69 10.25 -3.30 -5.57
C VAL A 69 9.97 -4.64 -4.87
N ALA A 70 10.97 -5.29 -4.28
CA ALA A 70 10.80 -6.52 -3.51
C ALA A 70 10.02 -6.27 -2.21
N SER A 71 10.24 -5.12 -1.55
CA SER A 71 9.45 -4.74 -0.38
C SER A 71 7.97 -4.52 -0.74
N LEU A 72 7.69 -3.84 -1.87
CA LEU A 72 6.35 -3.66 -2.43
C LEU A 72 5.71 -5.00 -2.80
N PHE A 73 6.47 -5.88 -3.45
CA PHE A 73 6.02 -7.23 -3.77
C PHE A 73 5.62 -7.98 -2.50
N GLY A 74 6.48 -8.02 -1.48
CA GLY A 74 6.18 -8.68 -0.20
C GLY A 74 4.97 -8.10 0.52
N MET A 75 4.81 -6.76 0.52
CA MET A 75 3.62 -6.10 1.07
C MET A 75 2.34 -6.48 0.32
N MET A 76 2.40 -6.60 -1.01
CA MET A 76 1.25 -7.00 -1.82
C MET A 76 0.91 -8.48 -1.62
N THR A 77 1.90 -9.35 -1.48
CA THR A 77 1.67 -10.76 -1.12
C THR A 77 1.01 -10.88 0.25
N PHE A 78 1.49 -10.13 1.24
CA PHE A 78 0.86 -10.08 2.56
C PHE A 78 -0.58 -9.53 2.50
N ALA A 79 -0.81 -8.48 1.71
CA ALA A 79 -2.15 -7.95 1.48
C ALA A 79 -3.08 -9.00 0.85
N LEU A 80 -2.60 -9.80 -0.10
CA LEU A 80 -3.38 -10.88 -0.70
C LEU A 80 -3.79 -11.94 0.33
N VAL A 81 -2.87 -12.34 1.22
CA VAL A 81 -3.17 -13.28 2.31
C VAL A 81 -4.26 -12.74 3.24
N LEU A 82 -4.19 -11.45 3.58
CA LEU A 82 -5.22 -10.80 4.39
C LEU A 82 -6.56 -10.77 3.66
N VAL A 83 -6.59 -10.37 2.39
CA VAL A 83 -7.81 -10.29 1.57
C VAL A 83 -8.44 -11.68 1.39
N MET A 84 -7.66 -12.74 1.22
CA MET A 84 -8.16 -14.12 1.15
C MET A 84 -8.71 -14.62 2.50
N SER A 85 -8.38 -13.96 3.60
CA SER A 85 -8.83 -14.29 4.95
C SER A 85 -9.64 -13.14 5.59
N PRO A 86 -10.91 -12.96 5.22
CA PRO A 86 -11.70 -11.78 5.63
C PRO A 86 -11.79 -11.54 7.14
N LYS A 87 -11.83 -12.61 7.96
CA LYS A 87 -11.81 -12.48 9.42
C LYS A 87 -10.48 -11.91 9.92
N LEU A 88 -9.36 -12.30 9.31
CA LEU A 88 -8.03 -11.77 9.59
C LEU A 88 -7.89 -10.34 9.09
N TYR A 89 -8.40 -10.01 7.91
CA TYR A 89 -8.42 -8.65 7.36
C TYR A 89 -9.08 -7.65 8.31
N LEU A 90 -10.29 -7.95 8.78
CA LEU A 90 -11.02 -7.09 9.72
C LEU A 90 -10.33 -7.00 11.08
N LYS A 91 -9.78 -8.11 11.58
CA LYS A 91 -9.02 -8.12 12.85
C LYS A 91 -7.76 -7.27 12.75
N PHE A 92 -7.03 -7.40 11.66
CA PHE A 92 -5.80 -6.64 11.39
C PHE A 92 -6.09 -5.14 11.30
N GLY A 93 -7.17 -4.73 10.63
CA GLY A 93 -7.61 -3.33 10.61
C GLY A 93 -7.90 -2.77 12.01
N LYS A 94 -8.59 -3.55 12.86
CA LYS A 94 -8.87 -3.16 14.25
C LYS A 94 -7.59 -3.04 15.09
N ASP A 95 -6.67 -3.98 14.94
CA ASP A 95 -5.40 -3.99 15.67
C ASP A 95 -4.48 -2.82 15.25
N ILE A 96 -4.49 -2.43 13.97
CA ILE A 96 -3.79 -1.24 13.46
C ILE A 96 -4.28 0.03 14.16
N ILE A 97 -5.60 0.19 14.30
CA ILE A 97 -6.20 1.37 14.94
C ILE A 97 -5.90 1.37 16.45
N LYS A 98 -5.92 0.19 17.08
CA LYS A 98 -5.62 0.04 18.51
C LYS A 98 -4.16 0.35 18.81
N ASN A 99 -3.23 -0.11 17.98
CA ASN A 99 -1.78 0.08 18.16
C ASN A 99 -1.23 1.28 17.37
N ARG A 100 -2.06 2.31 17.15
CA ARG A 100 -1.73 3.44 16.26
C ARG A 100 -0.36 4.06 16.51
N LYS A 101 0.02 4.21 17.79
CA LYS A 101 1.27 4.89 18.20
C LYS A 101 2.52 4.16 17.72
N ALA A 102 2.47 2.82 17.71
CA ALA A 102 3.58 1.99 17.25
C ALA A 102 3.75 2.03 15.73
N LEU A 103 2.71 2.42 14.99
CA LEU A 103 2.71 2.49 13.54
C LEU A 103 3.08 3.88 12.99
N ILE A 104 3.09 4.92 13.83
CA ILE A 104 3.48 6.28 13.44
C ILE A 104 4.85 6.31 12.73
N PRO A 105 5.91 5.61 13.21
CA PRO A 105 7.20 5.59 12.51
C PRO A 105 7.10 5.03 11.09
N VAL A 106 6.30 3.97 10.90
CA VAL A 106 6.08 3.36 9.58
C VAL A 106 5.38 4.35 8.64
N PHE A 107 4.33 5.03 9.11
CA PHE A 107 3.64 6.04 8.32
C PHE A 107 4.51 7.27 8.01
N LEU A 108 5.42 7.66 8.92
CA LEU A 108 6.38 8.74 8.66
C LEU A 108 7.38 8.37 7.57
N ILE A 109 7.96 7.15 7.61
CA ILE A 109 8.88 6.67 6.58
C ILE A 109 8.19 6.70 5.21
N TRP A 110 6.97 6.14 5.12
CA TRP A 110 6.21 6.15 3.89
C TRP A 110 5.77 7.55 3.44
N GLY A 111 5.50 8.46 4.39
CA GLY A 111 5.20 9.86 4.10
C GLY A 111 6.37 10.57 3.46
N VAL A 112 7.57 10.45 4.05
CA VAL A 112 8.80 11.03 3.50
C VAL A 112 9.09 10.46 2.10
N LEU A 113 8.99 9.14 1.93
CA LEU A 113 9.18 8.50 0.62
C LEU A 113 8.18 9.00 -0.43
N SER A 114 6.92 9.20 -0.04
CA SER A 114 5.89 9.69 -0.96
C SER A 114 6.11 11.14 -1.36
N VAL A 115 6.49 12.02 -0.41
CA VAL A 115 6.85 13.41 -0.71
C VAL A 115 8.10 13.48 -1.58
N TRP A 116 9.12 12.67 -1.30
CA TRP A 116 10.34 12.63 -2.11
C TRP A 116 10.06 12.13 -3.53
N THR A 117 9.19 11.13 -3.70
CA THR A 117 8.75 10.66 -5.02
C THR A 117 8.07 11.79 -5.80
N LEU A 118 7.16 12.53 -5.18
CA LEU A 118 6.49 13.67 -5.84
C LEU A 118 7.47 14.79 -6.18
N TRP A 119 8.40 15.12 -5.27
CA TRP A 119 9.43 16.11 -5.54
C TRP A 119 10.29 15.72 -6.74
N THR A 120 10.75 14.46 -6.82
CA THR A 120 11.60 13.99 -7.91
C THR A 120 10.91 14.04 -9.28
N LEU A 121 9.57 13.93 -9.31
CA LEU A 121 8.79 13.89 -10.54
C LEU A 121 8.29 15.27 -11.00
N PHE A 122 8.21 16.26 -10.11
CA PHE A 122 7.62 17.58 -10.40
C PHE A 122 8.49 18.79 -10.02
N GLY A 123 9.57 18.60 -9.25
CA GLY A 123 10.52 19.64 -8.84
C GLY A 123 11.83 19.53 -9.60
#